data_AF-A0A1I3UPR2-F1
#
_entry.id   AF-A0A1I3UPR2-F1
#
_cell.length_a   1.000
_cell.length_b   1.000
_cell.length_c   1.000
_cell.angle_alpha   90.00
_cell.angle_beta   90.00
_cell.angle_gamma   90.00
#
_symmetry.space_group_name_H-M   'P 1'
#
loop_
_entity.id
_entity.type
_entity.pdbx_description
1 polymer ?
#
loop_
_entity_poly.entity_id
_entity_poly.type
_entity_poly.pdbx_seq_one_letter_code
_entity_poly.pdbx_strand_id
1 'polypeptide(L)'
;MDFHFETVRPLCRPRMLPDEWVETYLFRVARANGIRRPRLREADYLRQTLVATAGSKPDGYPLWSDITLPRWSVVTRVNRIRYCPACMVESRHIRSRWRLKLFEICTIHYIRLKDDLAEPVMTRGYSDSGRHFVTEVTDEQMWEGAVCPMPGERRYVERMWSGFERSIVEDDARSAIETLPFVLLLDALFDAVVARTSGRRSLRSGIPRTADFAELVERFEYSVAPDLDGVRTLLRLIKAARHRCAALTRLRRMLMDETDRPTCLSSLPLAELRMVLLNSRRKKFVKPTRSSADSYQARREGYTSFRNARLLIGCTSDCLRHLARSEFLPGMRVVPPGQKRCTDLPLRWVEACRRWYASHATRETVMKELHIDRSVFSVLVRAGMFCSVEVGAYRFVSRNLLADLCQRMRDMSRPYPATATRLYPLFGSLLSMAGSRSTISTELLKEAFAGKFPVYRRTGAPGLSAFFVDEIALERARKLKRFDAAWRRHQTERPSQFELALQ
;
A
#
# COMPACT_ATOMS: atom_id res chain seq x y z
N MET A 1 29.84 -4.61 -31.75
CA MET A 1 30.98 -4.21 -30.92
C MET A 1 31.03 -5.16 -29.75
N ASP A 2 31.77 -6.25 -29.97
CA ASP A 2 32.08 -7.27 -28.98
C ASP A 2 33.16 -6.72 -28.04
N PHE A 3 33.00 -7.02 -26.75
CA PHE A 3 33.94 -6.61 -25.70
C PHE A 3 35.18 -7.50 -25.77
N HIS A 4 36.16 -7.10 -26.57
CA HIS A 4 37.53 -7.45 -26.28
C HIS A 4 38.12 -6.33 -25.43
N PHE A 5 38.21 -6.56 -24.11
CA PHE A 5 39.34 -6.01 -23.37
C PHE A 5 40.56 -6.71 -23.94
N GLU A 6 41.10 -6.18 -25.05
CA GLU A 6 42.44 -6.53 -25.49
C GLU A 6 43.38 -6.16 -24.34
N THR A 7 43.74 -7.20 -23.58
CA THR A 7 44.88 -7.29 -22.68
C THR A 7 45.99 -6.39 -23.21
N VAL A 8 46.31 -5.26 -22.57
CA VAL A 8 47.54 -5.09 -21.75
C VAL A 8 47.43 -3.94 -20.73
N ARG A 9 46.33 -3.16 -20.64
CA ARG A 9 46.25 -2.05 -19.66
C ARG A 9 45.50 -2.44 -18.37
N PRO A 10 46.08 -2.20 -17.18
CA PRO A 10 45.38 -2.42 -15.92
C PRO A 10 44.13 -1.53 -15.86
N LEU A 11 43.02 -2.09 -15.36
CA LEU A 11 41.77 -1.36 -15.18
C LEU A 11 42.02 -0.14 -14.29
N CYS A 12 41.75 1.06 -14.81
CA CYS A 12 41.79 2.29 -14.02
C CYS A 12 40.64 2.28 -13.01
N ARG A 13 40.96 2.25 -11.71
CA ARG A 13 40.00 2.15 -10.60
C ARG A 13 40.02 3.46 -9.81
N PRO A 14 39.18 4.46 -10.14
CA PRO A 14 39.03 5.62 -9.29
C PRO A 14 38.66 5.17 -7.87
N ARG A 15 39.09 5.95 -6.87
CA ARG A 15 38.68 5.73 -5.47
C ARG A 15 37.17 6.01 -5.36
N MET A 16 36.47 5.11 -4.67
CA MET A 16 35.07 5.33 -4.31
C MET A 16 34.97 6.49 -3.34
N LEU A 17 34.09 7.45 -3.65
CA LEU A 17 33.92 8.65 -2.84
C LEU A 17 33.06 8.35 -1.60
N PRO A 18 33.18 9.15 -0.51
CA PRO A 18 32.33 8.98 0.66
C PRO A 18 30.85 9.07 0.30
N ASP A 19 30.06 8.14 0.86
CA ASP A 19 28.61 8.01 0.59
C ASP A 19 28.29 7.86 -0.90
N GLU A 20 29.22 7.44 -1.76
CA GLU A 20 28.93 7.27 -3.19
C GLU A 20 27.97 6.11 -3.43
N TRP A 21 26.99 6.31 -4.31
CA TRP A 21 26.13 5.24 -4.76
C TRP A 21 26.89 4.31 -5.71
N VAL A 22 26.90 3.01 -5.37
CA VAL A 22 27.69 1.97 -6.08
C VAL A 22 27.47 1.99 -7.59
N GLU A 23 26.23 2.21 -8.03
CA GLU A 23 25.89 2.27 -9.45
C GLU A 23 26.62 3.40 -10.19
N THR A 24 26.73 4.58 -9.58
CA THR A 24 27.47 5.70 -10.16
C THR A 24 28.98 5.56 -10.02
N TYR A 25 29.45 4.86 -8.99
CA TYR A 25 30.84 4.45 -8.88
C TYR A 25 31.25 3.56 -10.07
N LEU A 26 30.46 2.53 -10.38
CA LEU A 26 30.70 1.64 -11.52
C LEU A 26 30.73 2.40 -12.85
N PHE A 27 29.87 3.40 -13.02
CA PHE A 27 29.90 4.28 -14.20
C PHE A 27 31.13 5.17 -14.27
N ARG A 28 31.62 5.68 -13.14
CA ARG A 28 32.90 6.40 -13.09
C ARG A 28 34.08 5.50 -13.44
N VAL A 29 34.09 4.25 -12.98
CA VAL A 29 35.08 3.25 -13.41
C VAL A 29 35.02 3.03 -14.91
N ALA A 30 33.82 2.80 -15.48
CA ALA A 30 33.67 2.62 -16.92
C ALA A 30 34.20 3.82 -17.72
N ARG A 31 33.90 5.05 -17.28
CA ARG A 31 34.39 6.29 -17.89
C ARG A 31 35.90 6.44 -17.80
N ALA A 32 36.49 6.12 -16.65
CA ALA A 32 37.94 6.12 -16.45
C ALA A 32 38.68 5.14 -17.38
N ASN A 33 37.95 4.17 -17.94
CA ASN A 33 38.46 3.18 -18.91
C ASN A 33 37.94 3.43 -20.34
N GLY A 34 37.58 4.68 -20.67
CA GLY A 34 37.29 5.10 -22.04
C GLY A 34 35.82 5.00 -22.47
N ILE A 35 34.92 4.52 -21.62
CA ILE A 35 33.50 4.41 -21.96
C ILE A 35 32.77 5.71 -21.61
N ARG A 36 32.61 6.60 -22.60
CA ARG A 36 31.97 7.92 -22.40
C ARG A 36 30.54 7.83 -21.84
N ARG A 37 29.73 6.87 -22.34
CA ARG A 37 28.34 6.64 -21.92
C ARG A 37 28.13 5.17 -21.55
N PRO A 38 28.44 4.77 -20.31
CA PRO A 38 28.30 3.40 -19.85
C PRO A 38 26.85 2.92 -19.95
N ARG A 39 26.64 1.66 -20.35
CA ARG A 39 25.33 0.99 -20.28
C ARG A 39 25.31 -0.01 -19.12
N LEU A 40 24.15 -0.65 -18.96
CA LEU A 40 23.89 -1.54 -17.83
C LEU A 40 24.82 -2.74 -17.85
N ARG A 41 25.02 -3.31 -19.04
CA ARG A 41 25.91 -4.46 -19.25
C ARG A 41 27.35 -4.14 -18.83
N GLU A 42 27.82 -2.91 -19.08
CA GLU A 42 29.16 -2.47 -18.67
C GLU A 42 29.25 -2.35 -17.14
N ALA A 43 28.24 -1.78 -16.48
CA ALA A 43 28.17 -1.76 -15.02
C ALA A 43 28.05 -3.17 -14.41
N ASP A 44 27.24 -4.05 -15.01
CA ASP A 44 27.05 -5.42 -14.57
C ASP A 44 28.34 -6.24 -14.68
N TYR A 45 29.08 -6.08 -15.78
CA TYR A 45 30.40 -6.67 -15.96
C TYR A 45 31.43 -6.14 -14.94
N LEU A 46 31.48 -4.82 -14.75
CA LEU A 46 32.39 -4.21 -13.76
C LEU A 46 32.04 -4.63 -12.34
N ARG A 47 30.76 -4.80 -12.00
CA ARG A 47 30.32 -5.28 -10.69
C ARG A 47 30.85 -6.67 -10.38
N GLN A 48 30.85 -7.56 -11.37
CA GLN A 48 31.42 -8.91 -11.25
C GLN A 48 32.95 -8.88 -11.12
N THR A 49 33.60 -7.91 -11.75
CA THR A 49 35.06 -7.75 -11.70
C THR A 49 35.53 -7.08 -10.39
N LEU A 50 34.68 -6.24 -9.79
CA LEU A 50 34.99 -5.41 -8.62
C LEU A 50 34.17 -5.79 -7.39
N VAL A 51 33.87 -7.08 -7.19
CA VAL A 51 33.00 -7.56 -6.11
C VAL A 51 33.45 -7.06 -4.72
N ALA A 52 34.76 -6.98 -4.47
CA ALA A 52 35.30 -6.51 -3.20
C ALA A 52 35.05 -5.02 -2.91
N THR A 53 34.82 -4.19 -3.93
CA THR A 53 34.66 -2.72 -3.78
C THR A 53 33.25 -2.26 -4.13
N ALA A 54 32.56 -2.95 -5.04
CA ALA A 54 31.28 -2.58 -5.60
C ALA A 54 30.25 -3.73 -5.53
N GLY A 55 30.41 -4.65 -4.58
CA GLY A 55 29.47 -5.75 -4.36
C GLY A 55 28.09 -5.22 -3.97
N SER A 56 27.17 -5.13 -4.94
CA SER A 56 25.79 -4.70 -4.73
C SER A 56 24.80 -5.60 -5.45
N LYS A 57 23.51 -5.46 -5.11
CA LYS A 57 22.45 -6.12 -5.88
C LYS A 57 22.34 -5.47 -7.26
N PRO A 58 22.09 -6.26 -8.33
CA PRO A 58 22.04 -5.73 -9.69
C PRO A 58 20.91 -4.72 -9.89
N ASP A 59 19.87 -4.73 -9.05
CA ASP A 59 18.80 -3.73 -9.09
C ASP A 59 19.23 -2.32 -8.64
N GLY A 60 20.51 -2.13 -8.27
CA GLY A 60 21.03 -0.85 -7.78
C GLY A 60 20.47 -0.48 -6.41
N TYR A 61 20.12 -1.50 -5.60
CA TYR A 61 19.74 -1.30 -4.21
C TYR A 61 20.88 -0.57 -3.48
N PRO A 62 20.63 0.61 -2.90
CA PRO A 62 21.66 1.31 -2.15
C PRO A 62 22.10 0.48 -0.94
N LEU A 63 23.41 0.40 -0.75
CA LEU A 63 24.04 -0.28 0.38
C LEU A 63 24.59 0.77 1.34
N TRP A 64 24.33 0.58 2.63
CA TRP A 64 24.97 1.33 3.70
C TRP A 64 25.59 0.29 4.62
N SER A 65 26.90 0.04 4.50
CA SER A 65 27.54 -1.05 5.24
C SER A 65 26.76 -2.37 5.10
N ASP A 66 26.69 -3.18 6.16
CA ASP A 66 26.05 -4.49 6.18
C ASP A 66 24.55 -4.45 6.51
N ILE A 67 23.94 -3.25 6.61
CA ILE A 67 22.53 -3.15 7.00
C ILE A 67 21.57 -3.40 5.83
N THR A 68 20.63 -4.31 6.06
CA THR A 68 19.52 -4.53 5.14
C THR A 68 18.39 -3.54 5.44
N LEU A 69 18.09 -2.64 4.50
CA LEU A 69 16.97 -1.70 4.65
C LEU A 69 15.61 -2.30 4.24
N PRO A 70 14.49 -1.75 4.74
CA PRO A 70 13.17 -2.06 4.21
C PRO A 70 13.02 -1.59 2.74
N ARG A 71 12.44 -2.44 1.88
CA ARG A 71 12.22 -2.10 0.46
C ARG A 71 11.41 -0.82 0.23
N TRP A 72 10.53 -0.46 1.16
CA TRP A 72 9.70 0.74 1.06
C TRP A 72 10.45 2.03 1.39
N SER A 73 11.63 1.97 2.03
CA SER A 73 12.41 3.14 2.44
C SER A 73 13.44 3.57 1.42
N VAL A 74 13.67 2.80 0.35
CA VAL A 74 14.70 3.09 -0.66
C VAL A 74 14.12 3.24 -2.07
N VAL A 75 14.87 3.92 -2.92
CA VAL A 75 14.65 3.96 -4.37
C VAL A 75 15.82 3.28 -5.08
N THR A 76 15.51 2.44 -6.07
CA THR A 76 16.49 1.61 -6.79
C THR A 76 16.85 2.24 -8.13
N ARG A 77 17.64 1.57 -8.98
CA ARG A 77 18.10 2.14 -10.26
C ARG A 77 16.99 2.65 -11.18
N VAL A 78 15.77 2.09 -11.10
CA VAL A 78 14.64 2.46 -11.97
C VAL A 78 14.00 3.81 -11.65
N ASN A 79 14.32 4.39 -10.49
CA ASN A 79 13.79 5.66 -10.03
C ASN A 79 14.73 6.81 -10.41
N ARG A 80 14.16 8.00 -10.65
CA ARG A 80 14.89 9.25 -10.92
C ARG A 80 16.04 9.48 -9.95
N ILE A 81 17.13 10.05 -10.45
CA ILE A 81 18.28 10.42 -9.63
C ILE A 81 17.92 11.68 -8.86
N ARG A 82 17.92 11.58 -7.53
CA ARG A 82 17.68 12.71 -6.65
C ARG A 82 19.01 13.25 -6.14
N TYR A 83 19.13 14.56 -6.00
CA TYR A 83 20.36 15.20 -5.55
C TYR A 83 20.12 16.58 -4.94
N CYS A 84 21.06 17.03 -4.12
CA CYS A 84 21.13 18.41 -3.66
C CYS A 84 22.05 19.20 -4.62
N PRO A 85 21.59 20.32 -5.19
CA PRO A 85 22.39 21.16 -6.10
C PRO A 85 23.72 21.58 -5.50
N ALA A 86 23.71 22.16 -4.28
CA ALA A 86 24.93 22.60 -3.61
C ALA A 86 25.93 21.45 -3.38
N CYS A 87 25.46 20.31 -2.84
CA CYS A 87 26.30 19.12 -2.67
C CYS A 87 26.90 18.60 -3.99
N MET A 88 26.20 18.73 -5.12
CA MET A 88 26.68 18.29 -6.43
C MET A 88 27.71 19.25 -7.03
N VAL A 89 27.56 20.55 -6.78
CA VAL A 89 28.56 21.57 -7.14
C VAL A 89 29.84 21.37 -6.32
N GLU A 90 29.71 21.07 -5.02
CA GLU A 90 30.85 20.75 -4.13
C GLU A 90 31.56 19.46 -4.54
N SER A 91 30.80 18.43 -4.92
CA SER A 91 31.36 17.13 -5.29
C SER A 91 30.43 16.39 -6.26
N ARG A 92 30.90 16.17 -7.50
CA ARG A 92 30.10 15.62 -8.61
C ARG A 92 29.94 14.10 -8.54
N HIS A 93 29.26 13.60 -7.52
CA HIS A 93 28.84 12.21 -7.42
C HIS A 93 27.47 12.05 -6.77
N ILE A 94 26.77 10.99 -7.14
CA ILE A 94 25.46 10.68 -6.57
C ILE A 94 25.65 9.99 -5.24
N ARG A 95 25.01 10.53 -4.20
CA ARG A 95 25.11 10.03 -2.84
C ARG A 95 24.10 8.93 -2.55
N SER A 96 24.52 7.89 -1.84
CA SER A 96 23.67 6.77 -1.43
C SER A 96 22.52 7.27 -0.57
N ARG A 97 22.75 8.22 0.36
CA ARG A 97 21.67 8.82 1.17
C ARG A 97 20.52 9.43 0.35
N TRP A 98 20.78 9.95 -0.85
CA TRP A 98 19.73 10.46 -1.74
C TRP A 98 18.85 9.35 -2.35
N ARG A 99 19.25 8.09 -2.17
CA ARG A 99 18.45 6.92 -2.51
C ARG A 99 17.51 6.47 -1.37
N LEU A 100 17.53 7.12 -0.21
CA LEU A 100 16.48 6.95 0.82
C LEU A 100 15.22 7.66 0.37
N LYS A 101 14.17 6.92 0.01
CA LYS A 101 12.91 7.44 -0.53
C LYS A 101 12.36 8.61 0.31
N LEU A 102 12.53 8.52 1.62
CA LEU A 102 11.96 9.43 2.62
C LEU A 102 12.81 10.70 2.82
N PHE A 103 14.06 10.70 2.35
CA PHE A 103 14.97 11.83 2.41
C PHE A 103 14.67 12.78 1.23
N GLU A 104 14.02 13.91 1.52
CA GLU A 104 13.54 14.88 0.50
C GLU A 104 14.26 16.23 0.54
N ILE A 105 14.91 16.54 1.66
CA ILE A 105 15.59 17.82 1.91
C ILE A 105 16.97 17.49 2.45
N CYS A 106 18.01 18.07 1.85
CA CYS A 106 19.36 18.05 2.41
C CYS A 106 19.40 18.99 3.62
N THR A 107 19.81 18.49 4.78
CA THR A 107 19.92 19.23 6.03
C THR A 107 21.23 19.99 6.19
N ILE A 108 22.23 19.73 5.33
CA ILE A 108 23.47 20.51 5.27
C ILE A 108 23.19 21.87 4.63
N HIS A 109 22.60 21.86 3.42
CA HIS A 109 22.35 23.07 2.64
C HIS A 109 20.92 23.60 2.76
N TYR A 110 20.01 22.84 3.38
CA TYR A 110 18.59 23.15 3.45
C TYR A 110 17.96 23.38 2.08
N ILE A 111 18.25 22.48 1.13
CA ILE A 111 17.71 22.51 -0.23
C ILE A 111 16.91 21.24 -0.49
N ARG A 112 15.74 21.38 -1.13
CA ARG A 112 14.95 20.24 -1.60
C ARG A 112 15.70 19.48 -2.68
N LEU A 113 15.68 18.16 -2.61
CA LEU A 113 16.36 17.35 -3.61
C LEU A 113 15.65 17.50 -4.97
N LYS A 114 16.41 17.92 -5.98
CA LYS A 114 16.00 17.92 -7.38
C LYS A 114 16.02 16.50 -7.93
N ASP A 115 15.30 16.26 -9.02
CA ASP A 115 15.18 14.95 -9.64
C ASP A 115 15.33 14.96 -11.17
N ASP A 116 15.96 15.97 -11.76
CA ASP A 116 16.15 16.23 -13.20
C ASP A 116 17.44 15.63 -13.79
N LEU A 117 18.29 15.00 -12.97
CA LEU A 117 19.45 14.26 -13.47
C LEU A 117 19.05 12.91 -14.08
N ALA A 118 19.77 12.53 -15.12
CA ALA A 118 19.64 11.25 -15.79
C ALA A 118 20.99 10.58 -16.00
N GLU A 119 20.99 9.26 -15.87
CA GLU A 119 21.99 8.40 -16.49
C GLU A 119 21.28 7.59 -17.57
N PRO A 120 21.76 7.57 -18.84
CA PRO A 120 21.01 7.05 -19.99
C PRO A 120 20.48 5.63 -19.84
N VAL A 121 21.05 4.86 -18.91
CA VAL A 121 20.77 3.43 -18.77
C VAL A 121 20.17 3.05 -17.41
N MET A 122 20.00 4.02 -16.52
CA MET A 122 19.36 3.82 -15.21
C MET A 122 18.02 4.55 -15.13
N THR A 123 17.96 5.77 -15.65
CA THR A 123 16.78 6.63 -15.51
C THR A 123 15.76 6.35 -16.62
N ARG A 124 14.57 5.87 -16.26
CA ARG A 124 13.42 5.87 -17.19
C ARG A 124 13.14 7.31 -17.62
N GLY A 125 12.90 7.53 -18.92
CA GLY A 125 12.69 8.87 -19.46
C GLY A 125 13.96 9.72 -19.52
N TYR A 126 15.15 9.11 -19.66
CA TYR A 126 16.39 9.86 -19.83
C TYR A 126 16.39 10.75 -21.09
N SER A 127 15.53 10.44 -22.07
CA SER A 127 15.31 11.21 -23.29
C SER A 127 14.23 12.29 -23.15
N ASP A 128 13.60 12.41 -21.98
CA ASP A 128 12.56 13.42 -21.75
C ASP A 128 13.18 14.83 -21.79
N SER A 129 12.47 15.80 -22.36
CA SER A 129 12.89 17.20 -22.36
C SER A 129 13.04 17.72 -20.92
N GLY A 130 14.14 18.44 -20.63
CA GLY A 130 14.44 18.95 -19.28
C GLY A 130 15.22 17.97 -18.38
N ARG A 131 15.95 17.04 -18.99
CA ARG A 131 16.86 16.11 -18.29
C ARG A 131 18.31 16.45 -18.61
N HIS A 132 19.15 16.41 -17.58
CA HIS A 132 20.59 16.64 -17.74
C HIS A 132 21.37 15.36 -17.42
N PHE A 133 22.35 15.03 -18.26
CA PHE A 133 23.25 13.92 -17.96
C PHE A 133 24.18 14.30 -16.82
N VAL A 134 24.40 13.37 -15.88
CA VAL A 134 25.26 13.61 -14.69
C VAL A 134 26.65 14.16 -15.06
N THR A 135 27.17 13.80 -16.23
CA THR A 135 28.48 14.26 -16.72
C THR A 135 28.47 15.55 -17.54
N GLU A 136 27.30 16.00 -18.00
CA GLU A 136 27.16 17.12 -18.95
C GLU A 136 26.40 18.31 -18.35
N VAL A 137 25.82 18.16 -17.16
CA VAL A 137 25.10 19.22 -16.45
C VAL A 137 26.04 20.35 -16.00
N THR A 138 25.65 21.60 -16.24
CA THR A 138 26.38 22.78 -15.75
C THR A 138 25.92 23.19 -14.35
N ASP A 139 26.71 24.00 -13.65
CA ASP A 139 26.36 24.44 -12.29
C ASP A 139 25.09 25.31 -12.32
N GLU A 140 24.91 26.14 -13.36
CA GLU A 140 23.69 26.94 -13.57
C GLU A 140 22.45 26.04 -13.72
N GLN A 141 22.56 24.98 -14.52
CA GLN A 141 21.49 23.99 -14.71
C GLN A 141 21.19 23.22 -13.41
N MET A 142 22.19 22.95 -12.57
CA MET A 142 21.96 22.34 -11.26
C MET A 142 21.13 23.24 -10.36
N TRP A 143 21.38 24.55 -10.36
CA TRP A 143 20.66 25.53 -9.53
C TRP A 143 19.28 25.90 -10.07
N GLU A 144 19.04 25.77 -11.37
CA GLU A 144 17.74 26.06 -11.97
C GLU A 144 16.61 25.29 -11.28
N GLY A 145 15.57 25.99 -10.81
CA GLY A 145 14.43 25.37 -10.13
C GLY A 145 14.73 24.78 -8.74
N ALA A 146 15.91 25.04 -8.16
CA ALA A 146 16.19 24.67 -6.78
C ALA A 146 15.30 25.46 -5.82
N VAL A 147 14.73 24.78 -4.82
CA VAL A 147 13.82 25.40 -3.85
C VAL A 147 14.25 25.10 -2.41
N CYS A 148 14.08 26.09 -1.55
CA CYS A 148 14.27 25.96 -0.11
C CYS A 148 13.00 25.39 0.54
N PRO A 149 13.12 24.59 1.62
CA PRO A 149 11.98 24.15 2.40
C PRO A 149 11.36 25.32 3.16
N MET A 150 10.06 25.24 3.45
CA MET A 150 9.40 26.19 4.33
C MET A 150 9.97 26.10 5.77
N PRO A 151 9.90 27.17 6.59
CA PRO A 151 10.49 27.15 7.93
C PRO A 151 10.02 25.99 8.83
N GLY A 152 8.74 25.62 8.76
CA GLY A 152 8.19 24.45 9.48
C GLY A 152 8.79 23.14 9.00
N GLU A 153 8.92 22.95 7.69
CA GLU A 153 9.56 21.78 7.08
C GLU A 153 11.03 21.70 7.48
N ARG A 154 11.76 22.82 7.43
CA ARG A 154 13.16 22.92 7.85
C ARG A 154 13.34 22.41 9.28
N ARG A 155 12.57 22.95 10.24
CA ARG A 155 12.62 22.53 11.65
C ARG A 155 12.32 21.03 11.81
N TYR A 156 11.36 20.51 11.05
CA TYR A 156 11.01 19.08 11.08
C TYR A 156 12.17 18.21 10.56
N VAL A 157 12.71 18.52 9.37
CA VAL A 157 13.78 17.69 8.78
C VAL A 157 15.10 17.83 9.53
N GLU A 158 15.38 18.99 10.13
CA GLU A 158 16.55 19.18 10.97
C GLU A 158 16.50 18.26 12.19
N ARG A 159 15.36 18.18 12.88
CA ARG A 159 15.19 17.24 14.01
C ARG A 159 15.22 15.77 13.58
N MET A 160 14.67 15.46 12.41
CA MET A 160 14.53 14.08 11.94
C MET A 160 15.82 13.52 11.31
N TRP A 161 16.50 14.29 10.47
CA TRP A 161 17.51 13.79 9.54
C TRP A 161 18.92 14.35 9.78
N SER A 162 19.08 15.48 10.48
CA SER A 162 20.40 16.13 10.58
C SER A 162 21.44 15.31 11.31
N GLY A 163 21.06 14.51 12.31
CA GLY A 163 21.98 13.60 13.00
C GLY A 163 22.53 12.56 12.04
N PHE A 164 21.63 11.87 11.32
CA PHE A 164 22.01 10.88 10.30
C PHE A 164 22.90 11.49 9.21
N GLU A 165 22.51 12.65 8.63
CA GLU A 165 23.28 13.24 7.54
C GLU A 165 24.66 13.74 7.99
N ARG A 166 24.78 14.32 9.20
CA ARG A 166 26.07 14.72 9.77
C ARG A 166 26.99 13.53 9.99
N SER A 167 26.49 12.44 10.59
CA SER A 167 27.30 11.23 10.77
C SER A 167 27.84 10.68 9.45
N ILE A 168 27.05 10.75 8.36
CA ILE A 168 27.54 10.35 7.03
C ILE A 168 28.62 11.29 6.48
N VAL A 169 28.51 12.60 6.71
CA VAL A 169 29.52 13.59 6.26
C VAL A 169 30.82 13.47 7.05
N GLU A 170 30.72 13.18 8.35
CA GLU A 170 31.83 13.02 9.27
C GLU A 170 32.49 11.62 9.19
N ASP A 171 32.05 10.78 8.24
CA ASP A 171 32.48 9.38 8.04
C ASP A 171 32.26 8.47 9.27
N ASP A 172 31.32 8.85 10.15
CA ASP A 172 30.86 8.06 11.28
C ASP A 172 29.71 7.12 10.87
N ALA A 173 30.09 6.06 10.16
CA ALA A 173 29.15 5.04 9.69
C ALA A 173 28.36 4.39 10.83
N ARG A 174 28.96 4.24 12.03
CA ARG A 174 28.32 3.61 13.17
C ARG A 174 27.14 4.44 13.66
N SER A 175 27.35 5.72 13.93
CA SER A 175 26.27 6.61 14.39
C SER A 175 25.17 6.77 13.34
N ALA A 176 25.53 6.78 12.06
CA ALA A 176 24.55 6.81 10.97
C ALA A 176 23.66 5.55 10.98
N ILE A 177 24.26 4.37 11.18
CA ILE A 177 23.55 3.07 11.23
C ILE A 177 22.69 2.95 12.50
N GLU A 178 23.13 3.49 13.63
CA GLU A 178 22.35 3.49 14.87
C GLU A 178 21.13 4.42 14.77
N THR A 179 21.27 5.56 14.09
CA THR A 179 20.20 6.58 13.98
C THR A 179 19.15 6.22 12.93
N LEU A 180 19.57 5.69 11.77
CA LEU A 180 18.70 5.49 10.61
C LEU A 180 17.43 4.65 10.89
N PRO A 181 17.48 3.52 11.63
CA PRO A 181 16.28 2.74 11.96
C PRO A 181 15.21 3.57 12.69
N PHE A 182 15.61 4.44 13.63
CA PHE A 182 14.67 5.30 14.35
C PHE A 182 14.04 6.34 13.43
N VAL A 183 14.83 6.94 12.54
CA VAL A 183 14.33 7.85 11.50
C VAL A 183 13.28 7.17 10.63
N LEU A 184 13.59 5.97 10.12
CA LEU A 184 12.68 5.19 9.28
C LEU A 184 11.41 4.79 10.04
N LEU A 185 11.53 4.43 11.32
CA LEU A 185 10.39 4.11 12.18
C LEU A 185 9.47 5.34 12.35
N LEU A 186 10.02 6.47 12.78
CA LEU A 186 9.26 7.70 13.02
C LEU A 186 8.57 8.18 11.76
N ASP A 187 9.29 8.24 10.64
CA ASP A 187 8.77 8.65 9.36
C ASP A 187 7.58 7.77 8.93
N ALA A 188 7.70 6.45 9.07
CA ALA A 188 6.63 5.53 8.76
C ALA A 188 5.43 5.60 9.74
N LEU A 189 5.65 6.02 10.99
CA LEU A 189 4.57 6.31 11.94
C LEU A 189 3.82 7.58 11.53
N PHE A 190 4.54 8.65 11.17
CA PHE A 190 3.93 9.90 10.69
C PHE A 190 3.15 9.69 9.39
N ASP A 191 3.71 8.94 8.44
CA ASP A 191 3.03 8.55 7.19
C ASP A 191 1.69 7.87 7.47
N ALA A 192 1.69 6.89 8.38
CA ALA A 192 0.46 6.19 8.76
C ALA A 192 -0.57 7.11 9.42
N VAL A 193 -0.13 8.07 10.23
CA VAL A 193 -1.01 9.04 10.89
C VAL A 193 -1.60 10.02 9.88
N VAL A 194 -0.78 10.65 9.03
CA VAL A 194 -1.23 11.59 7.98
C VAL A 194 -2.24 10.93 7.05
N ALA A 195 -1.96 9.70 6.58
CA ALA A 195 -2.87 8.94 5.71
C ALA A 195 -4.26 8.71 6.31
N ARG A 196 -4.43 8.84 7.64
CA ARG A 196 -5.71 8.71 8.34
C ARG A 196 -6.37 10.04 8.69
N THR A 197 -5.61 11.12 8.73
CA THR A 197 -6.08 12.46 9.10
C THR A 197 -6.62 13.20 7.87
N SER A 198 -6.00 13.04 6.71
CA SER A 198 -6.36 13.76 5.47
C SER A 198 -7.62 13.24 4.75
N GLY A 199 -8.35 12.28 5.34
CA GLY A 199 -9.45 11.59 4.67
C GLY A 199 -8.96 10.81 3.44
N ARG A 200 -9.86 10.16 2.70
CA ARG A 200 -9.53 9.39 1.48
C ARG A 200 -9.02 10.25 0.30
N ARG A 201 -8.49 11.44 0.55
CA ARG A 201 -7.73 12.20 -0.44
C ARG A 201 -6.30 11.70 -0.34
N SER A 202 -5.78 11.18 -1.44
CA SER A 202 -4.34 11.08 -1.68
C SER A 202 -3.65 12.33 -1.13
N LEU A 203 -2.42 12.19 -0.61
CA LEU A 203 -1.49 13.32 -0.39
C LEU A 203 -1.83 14.43 -1.38
N ARG A 204 -2.21 15.61 -0.89
CA ARG A 204 -2.79 16.67 -1.73
C ARG A 204 -1.85 16.85 -2.91
N SER A 205 -2.34 16.56 -4.12
CA SER A 205 -1.49 16.50 -5.32
C SER A 205 -0.67 17.79 -5.42
N GLY A 206 0.66 17.68 -5.44
CA GLY A 206 1.58 18.82 -5.50
C GLY A 206 2.11 19.33 -4.16
N ILE A 207 1.56 18.91 -3.01
CA ILE A 207 2.12 19.25 -1.69
C ILE A 207 3.18 18.22 -1.30
N PRO A 208 4.38 18.65 -0.91
CA PRO A 208 5.40 17.72 -0.48
C PRO A 208 5.06 17.04 0.86
N ARG A 209 5.47 15.79 1.01
CA ARG A 209 5.18 14.96 2.20
C ARG A 209 5.75 15.55 3.49
N THR A 210 6.90 16.20 3.41
CA THR A 210 7.51 16.90 4.56
C THR A 210 6.65 18.04 5.09
N ALA A 211 5.85 18.69 4.24
CA ALA A 211 4.93 19.74 4.65
C ALA A 211 3.80 19.15 5.51
N ASP A 212 3.19 18.04 5.07
CA ASP A 212 2.15 17.34 5.84
C ASP A 212 2.69 16.88 7.21
N PHE A 213 3.95 16.43 7.27
CA PHE A 213 4.58 15.99 8.51
C PHE A 213 4.90 17.15 9.44
N ALA A 214 5.43 18.26 8.91
CA ALA A 214 5.68 19.46 9.67
C ALA A 214 4.39 20.04 10.26
N GLU A 215 3.32 20.11 9.46
CA GLU A 215 2.00 20.56 9.94
C GLU A 215 1.47 19.64 11.05
N LEU A 216 1.56 18.31 10.87
CA LEU A 216 1.11 17.35 11.88
C LEU A 216 1.90 17.51 13.19
N VAL A 217 3.22 17.66 13.10
CA VAL A 217 4.10 17.80 14.26
C VAL A 217 3.82 19.08 15.03
N GLU A 218 3.67 20.20 14.33
CA GLU A 218 3.36 21.50 14.93
C GLU A 218 1.96 21.52 15.54
N ARG A 219 0.95 21.07 14.79
CA ARG A 219 -0.46 21.10 15.21
C ARG A 219 -0.76 20.24 16.44
N PHE A 220 -0.04 19.13 16.62
CA PHE A 220 -0.26 18.20 17.73
C PHE A 220 0.88 18.20 18.75
N GLU A 221 1.83 19.13 18.61
CA GLU A 221 3.00 19.29 19.47
C GLU A 221 3.76 17.97 19.68
N TYR A 222 3.91 17.21 18.60
CA TYR A 222 4.60 15.93 18.64
C TYR A 222 6.11 16.12 18.74
N SER A 223 6.72 15.43 19.70
CA SER A 223 8.18 15.37 19.78
C SER A 223 8.73 14.55 18.60
N VAL A 224 9.78 15.08 17.96
CA VAL A 224 10.53 14.43 16.89
C VAL A 224 11.97 14.34 17.37
N ALA A 225 12.39 13.13 17.73
CA ALA A 225 13.76 12.81 18.11
C ALA A 225 14.04 11.36 17.68
N PRO A 226 14.98 11.13 16.75
CA PRO A 226 15.25 9.83 16.14
C PRO A 226 16.10 8.93 17.04
N ASP A 227 15.61 8.70 18.25
CA ASP A 227 16.18 7.78 19.24
C ASP A 227 15.04 7.05 19.99
N LEU A 228 15.40 6.10 20.84
CA LEU A 228 14.42 5.27 21.54
C LEU A 228 13.51 6.08 22.48
N ASP A 229 14.06 7.05 23.19
CA ASP A 229 13.32 7.83 24.18
C ASP A 229 12.44 8.89 23.51
N GLY A 230 12.89 9.47 22.40
CA GLY A 230 12.14 10.29 21.48
C GLY A 230 10.92 9.55 20.93
N VAL A 231 11.12 8.33 20.42
CA VAL A 231 10.01 7.48 19.96
C VAL A 231 9.04 7.16 21.11
N ARG A 232 9.52 6.75 22.28
CA ARG A 232 8.67 6.48 23.45
C ARG A 232 7.86 7.72 23.86
N THR A 233 8.49 8.90 23.83
CA THR A 233 7.87 10.18 24.14
C THR A 233 6.77 10.52 23.14
N LEU A 234 7.06 10.42 21.84
CA LEU A 234 6.05 10.56 20.78
C LEU A 234 4.85 9.65 21.04
N LEU A 235 5.08 8.35 21.26
CA LEU A 235 4.00 7.38 21.49
C LEU A 235 3.15 7.71 22.73
N ARG A 236 3.74 8.33 23.76
CA ARG A 236 3.00 8.85 24.93
C ARG A 236 2.19 10.11 24.59
N LEU A 237 2.70 10.98 23.71
CA LEU A 237 2.04 12.22 23.27
C LEU A 237 0.87 11.97 22.31
N ILE A 238 0.87 10.88 21.54
CA ILE A 238 -0.25 10.54 20.64
C ILE A 238 -1.51 10.22 21.47
N LYS A 239 -2.37 11.23 21.68
CA LYS A 239 -3.66 11.11 22.38
C LYS A 239 -4.85 10.86 21.45
N ALA A 240 -4.82 11.43 20.25
CA ALA A 240 -5.93 11.33 19.30
C ALA A 240 -6.19 9.86 18.89
N ALA A 241 -7.42 9.39 19.09
CA ALA A 241 -7.77 7.97 18.90
C ALA A 241 -7.46 7.46 17.48
N ARG A 242 -7.64 8.31 16.45
CA ARG A 242 -7.31 7.97 15.05
C ARG A 242 -5.81 7.79 14.83
N HIS A 243 -4.99 8.70 15.36
CA HIS A 243 -3.53 8.63 15.25
C HIS A 243 -2.99 7.40 15.99
N ARG A 244 -3.51 7.13 17.19
CA ARG A 244 -3.17 5.93 17.97
C ARG A 244 -3.49 4.66 17.20
N CYS A 245 -4.68 4.56 16.62
CA CYS A 245 -5.08 3.40 15.82
C CYS A 245 -4.16 3.21 14.60
N ALA A 246 -3.80 4.31 13.93
CA ALA A 246 -2.88 4.31 12.79
C ALA A 246 -1.48 3.80 13.19
N ALA A 247 -0.89 4.41 14.23
CA ALA A 247 0.42 4.03 14.77
C ALA A 247 0.45 2.57 15.26
N LEU A 248 -0.58 2.13 16.00
CA LEU A 248 -0.71 0.72 16.45
C LEU A 248 -0.78 -0.25 15.27
N THR A 249 -1.54 0.09 14.23
CA THR A 249 -1.65 -0.74 13.02
C THR A 249 -0.32 -0.80 12.29
N ARG A 250 0.40 0.33 12.20
CA ARG A 250 1.72 0.38 11.56
C ARG A 250 2.77 -0.42 12.31
N LEU A 251 2.86 -0.27 13.64
CA LEU A 251 3.76 -1.05 14.49
C LEU A 251 3.45 -2.55 14.41
N ARG A 252 2.17 -2.94 14.41
CA ARG A 252 1.79 -4.35 14.21
C ARG A 252 2.23 -4.87 12.85
N ARG A 253 2.03 -4.10 11.78
CA ARG A 253 2.47 -4.50 10.44
C ARG A 253 3.99 -4.64 10.38
N MET A 254 4.74 -3.68 10.90
CA MET A 254 6.20 -3.77 10.97
C MET A 254 6.68 -5.01 11.72
N LEU A 255 6.07 -5.33 12.87
CA LEU A 255 6.40 -6.56 13.60
C LEU A 255 6.21 -7.82 12.74
N MET A 256 5.13 -7.90 11.97
CA MET A 256 4.88 -9.03 11.07
C MET A 256 5.88 -9.06 9.91
N ASP A 257 6.13 -7.91 9.28
CA ASP A 257 7.05 -7.77 8.15
C ASP A 257 8.49 -8.15 8.58
N GLU A 258 8.93 -7.71 9.76
CA GLU A 258 10.27 -8.01 10.31
C GLU A 258 10.41 -9.46 10.77
N THR A 259 9.32 -10.12 11.17
CA THR A 259 9.33 -11.55 11.50
C THR A 259 9.55 -12.40 10.23
N ASP A 260 8.94 -11.99 9.12
CA ASP A 260 9.01 -12.71 7.83
C ASP A 260 10.30 -12.39 7.06
N ARG A 261 10.76 -11.13 7.14
CA ARG A 261 11.97 -10.64 6.46
C ARG A 261 12.68 -9.59 7.32
N PRO A 262 13.68 -9.99 8.13
CA PRO A 262 14.42 -9.06 8.97
C PRO A 262 15.12 -7.96 8.17
N THR A 263 15.05 -6.74 8.68
CA THR A 263 15.75 -5.55 8.20
C THR A 263 16.39 -4.80 9.37
N CYS A 264 16.94 -3.60 9.12
CA CYS A 264 17.48 -2.73 10.15
C CYS A 264 16.45 -2.34 11.23
N LEU A 265 15.15 -2.53 11.00
CA LEU A 265 14.11 -2.28 12.01
C LEU A 265 13.99 -3.41 13.04
N SER A 266 14.54 -4.60 12.77
CA SER A 266 14.57 -5.72 13.70
C SER A 266 15.43 -5.45 14.94
N SER A 267 16.37 -4.50 14.87
CA SER A 267 17.15 -4.06 16.04
C SER A 267 16.33 -3.20 17.02
N LEU A 268 15.15 -2.73 16.61
CA LEU A 268 14.32 -1.86 17.43
C LEU A 268 13.35 -2.67 18.31
N PRO A 269 13.03 -2.19 19.53
CA PRO A 269 12.09 -2.88 20.43
C PRO A 269 10.62 -2.64 20.02
N LEU A 270 10.25 -2.98 18.78
CA LEU A 270 8.94 -2.69 18.18
C LEU A 270 7.76 -3.23 19.01
N ALA A 271 7.93 -4.40 19.64
CA ALA A 271 6.92 -5.01 20.50
C ALA A 271 6.72 -4.18 21.79
N GLU A 272 7.80 -3.74 22.42
CA GLU A 272 7.77 -2.88 23.59
C GLU A 272 7.13 -1.52 23.26
N LEU A 273 7.54 -0.90 22.15
CA LEU A 273 6.98 0.37 21.67
C LEU A 273 5.48 0.27 21.44
N ARG A 274 5.02 -0.84 20.84
CA ARG A 274 3.58 -1.13 20.70
C ARG A 274 2.90 -1.25 22.07
N MET A 275 3.54 -1.88 23.05
CA MET A 275 3.00 -1.98 24.42
C MET A 275 2.95 -0.62 25.12
N VAL A 276 3.95 0.25 24.96
CA VAL A 276 3.91 1.64 25.46
C VAL A 276 2.70 2.38 24.91
N LEU A 277 2.47 2.26 23.60
CA LEU A 277 1.31 2.89 22.98
C LEU A 277 0.00 2.26 23.49
N LEU A 278 -0.10 0.95 23.73
CA LEU A 278 -1.29 0.33 24.32
C LEU A 278 -1.53 0.74 25.78
N ASN A 279 -0.47 0.79 26.59
CA ASN A 279 -0.51 1.03 28.04
C ASN A 279 -0.61 2.50 28.41
N SER A 280 -0.28 3.43 27.52
CA SER A 280 -0.49 4.88 27.73
C SER A 280 -1.96 5.28 27.97
N ARG A 281 -2.92 4.35 27.80
CA ARG A 281 -4.32 4.49 28.24
C ARG A 281 -4.53 4.31 29.75
N ARG A 282 -3.57 3.71 30.48
CA ARG A 282 -3.73 3.27 31.88
C ARG A 282 -3.25 4.27 32.95
N LYS A 283 -2.58 5.38 32.60
CA LYS A 283 -2.37 6.48 33.57
C LYS A 283 -3.68 7.23 33.79
N LYS A 284 -4.59 6.60 34.52
CA LYS A 284 -5.66 7.26 35.26
C LYS A 284 -4.97 8.18 36.26
N PHE A 285 -5.31 9.47 36.24
CA PHE A 285 -5.31 10.24 37.46
C PHE A 285 -6.16 9.47 38.46
N VAL A 286 -5.53 8.89 39.48
CA VAL A 286 -6.22 8.42 40.67
C VAL A 286 -6.62 9.69 41.41
N LYS A 287 -7.80 10.23 41.07
CA LYS A 287 -8.55 10.99 42.06
C LYS A 287 -9.23 9.96 42.96
N PRO A 288 -9.08 10.03 44.28
CA PRO A 288 -9.74 9.10 45.19
C PRO A 288 -11.24 9.36 45.07
N THR A 289 -11.94 8.49 44.33
CA THR A 289 -13.39 8.57 44.25
C THR A 289 -13.90 7.70 45.38
N ARG A 290 -14.32 8.36 46.46
CA ARG A 290 -15.21 7.80 47.47
C ARG A 290 -16.33 7.04 46.77
N SER A 291 -16.51 5.79 47.18
CA SER A 291 -17.76 5.02 47.18
C SER A 291 -18.81 5.41 46.11
N SER A 292 -18.85 4.66 45.01
CA SER A 292 -20.11 4.44 44.30
C SER A 292 -20.20 2.96 43.89
N ALA A 293 -20.20 2.09 44.90
CA ALA A 293 -20.56 0.69 44.71
C ALA A 293 -22.08 0.50 44.50
N ASP A 294 -22.91 1.50 44.80
CA ASP A 294 -24.37 1.34 44.86
C ASP A 294 -25.19 1.83 43.65
N SER A 295 -24.57 2.35 42.58
CA SER A 295 -25.34 2.94 41.46
C SER A 295 -25.28 2.20 40.12
N TYR A 296 -24.61 1.05 40.02
CA TYR A 296 -24.48 0.30 38.75
C TYR A 296 -25.24 -1.04 38.68
N GLN A 297 -25.79 -1.54 39.78
CA GLN A 297 -26.49 -2.84 39.82
C GLN A 297 -28.02 -2.76 39.76
N ALA A 298 -28.61 -1.60 40.05
CA ALA A 298 -30.06 -1.42 39.97
C ALA A 298 -30.47 -0.90 38.58
N ARG A 299 -31.16 -1.77 37.82
CA ARG A 299 -31.91 -1.53 36.56
C ARG A 299 -31.10 -1.47 35.26
N ARG A 300 -31.10 -2.60 34.55
CA ARG A 300 -31.48 -2.69 33.12
C ARG A 300 -31.99 -4.11 32.77
N GLU A 301 -33.15 -4.50 33.29
CA GLU A 301 -33.92 -5.61 32.68
C GLU A 301 -34.19 -5.28 31.21
N GLY A 302 -33.91 -6.22 30.31
CA GLY A 302 -34.17 -6.06 28.87
C GLY A 302 -33.08 -5.35 28.05
N TYR A 303 -31.94 -4.97 28.61
CA TYR A 303 -30.82 -4.36 27.86
C TYR A 303 -29.48 -5.04 28.14
N THR A 304 -28.52 -4.91 27.21
CA THR A 304 -27.17 -5.46 27.36
C THR A 304 -26.12 -4.46 26.87
N SER A 305 -24.93 -4.49 27.47
CA SER A 305 -23.85 -3.57 27.10
C SER A 305 -23.41 -3.77 25.65
N PHE A 306 -22.92 -2.71 24.99
CA PHE A 306 -22.38 -2.79 23.62
C PHE A 306 -21.35 -3.92 23.42
N ARG A 307 -20.52 -4.16 24.45
CA ARG A 307 -19.52 -5.24 24.43
C ARG A 307 -20.18 -6.62 24.41
N ASN A 308 -21.22 -6.83 25.22
CA ASN A 308 -21.93 -8.09 25.30
C ASN A 308 -22.81 -8.30 24.06
N ALA A 309 -23.50 -7.27 23.58
CA ALA A 309 -24.24 -7.30 22.31
C ALA A 309 -23.37 -7.77 21.14
N ARG A 310 -22.13 -7.26 21.05
CA ARG A 310 -21.16 -7.67 20.02
C ARG A 310 -20.85 -9.17 20.09
N LEU A 311 -20.65 -9.70 21.29
CA LEU A 311 -20.37 -11.13 21.50
C LEU A 311 -21.59 -11.98 21.13
N LEU A 312 -22.79 -11.56 21.51
CA LEU A 312 -24.03 -12.28 21.22
C LEU A 312 -24.39 -12.29 19.72
N ILE A 313 -24.08 -11.22 18.99
CA ILE A 313 -24.33 -11.12 17.54
C ILE A 313 -23.21 -11.80 16.73
N GLY A 314 -21.98 -11.81 17.23
CA GLY A 314 -20.82 -12.38 16.52
C GLY A 314 -20.19 -11.45 15.47
N CYS A 315 -20.44 -10.13 15.55
CA CYS A 315 -19.93 -9.15 14.58
C CYS A 315 -18.79 -8.28 15.12
N THR A 316 -18.16 -7.46 14.26
CA THR A 316 -17.12 -6.51 14.68
C THR A 316 -17.74 -5.28 15.36
N SER A 317 -16.97 -4.59 16.22
CA SER A 317 -17.44 -3.37 16.90
C SER A 317 -17.86 -2.26 15.93
N ASP A 318 -17.20 -2.18 14.76
CA ASP A 318 -17.54 -1.19 13.74
C ASP A 318 -18.81 -1.58 12.98
N CYS A 319 -18.98 -2.86 12.66
CA CYS A 319 -20.22 -3.37 12.06
C CYS A 319 -21.42 -3.13 12.99
N LEU A 320 -21.28 -3.44 14.28
CA LEU A 320 -22.34 -3.18 15.28
C LEU A 320 -22.68 -1.68 15.39
N ARG A 321 -21.67 -0.80 15.30
CA ARG A 321 -21.89 0.65 15.33
C ARG A 321 -22.61 1.14 14.07
N HIS A 322 -22.33 0.55 12.91
CA HIS A 322 -23.04 0.87 11.68
C HIS A 322 -24.47 0.33 11.71
N LEU A 323 -24.69 -0.90 12.18
CA LEU A 323 -26.02 -1.49 12.38
C LEU A 323 -26.88 -0.65 13.34
N ALA A 324 -26.28 -0.13 14.42
CA ALA A 324 -26.96 0.75 15.37
C ALA A 324 -27.26 2.15 14.82
N ARG A 325 -26.64 2.56 13.69
CA ARG A 325 -26.84 3.87 13.04
C ARG A 325 -27.70 3.80 11.79
N SER A 326 -27.72 2.65 11.12
CA SER A 326 -28.57 2.40 9.96
C SER A 326 -30.00 2.21 10.43
N GLU A 327 -30.95 2.87 9.77
CA GLU A 327 -32.39 2.93 10.10
C GLU A 327 -33.13 1.58 10.04
N PHE A 328 -32.44 0.45 10.10
CA PHE A 328 -33.00 -0.88 9.89
C PHE A 328 -34.10 -1.27 10.89
N LEU A 329 -34.18 -0.66 12.10
CA LEU A 329 -35.30 -0.84 13.05
C LEU A 329 -35.45 0.35 14.03
N PRO A 330 -36.66 0.88 14.29
CA PRO A 330 -36.92 1.96 15.26
C PRO A 330 -36.87 1.49 16.73
N GLY A 331 -36.43 2.36 17.65
CA GLY A 331 -36.51 2.13 19.11
C GLY A 331 -35.20 2.21 19.91
N MET A 332 -34.12 2.78 19.36
CA MET A 332 -32.86 2.96 20.08
C MET A 332 -32.97 4.10 21.11
N ARG A 333 -33.03 3.78 22.40
CA ARG A 333 -32.93 4.79 23.48
C ARG A 333 -31.47 5.11 23.76
N VAL A 334 -31.05 6.31 23.39
CA VAL A 334 -29.78 6.89 23.87
C VAL A 334 -30.05 7.54 25.22
N VAL A 335 -29.73 6.84 26.31
CA VAL A 335 -29.79 7.43 27.66
C VAL A 335 -28.49 8.19 27.92
N PRO A 336 -28.51 9.48 28.28
CA PRO A 336 -27.30 10.17 28.73
C PRO A 336 -27.09 9.94 30.24
N PRO A 337 -25.94 9.36 30.62
CA PRO A 337 -25.30 9.74 31.88
C PRO A 337 -23.88 10.27 31.62
N GLY A 338 -23.40 11.11 32.54
CA GLY A 338 -22.18 11.92 32.41
C GLY A 338 -20.93 11.22 31.89
N GLN A 339 -20.13 12.00 31.16
CA GLN A 339 -18.74 11.85 30.65
C GLN A 339 -18.26 10.51 30.04
N LYS A 340 -19.00 9.39 30.11
CA LYS A 340 -18.72 8.15 29.37
C LYS A 340 -19.99 7.63 28.72
N ARG A 341 -20.06 7.75 27.39
CA ARG A 341 -21.11 7.13 26.57
C ARG A 341 -21.03 5.60 26.72
N CYS A 342 -21.82 5.02 27.61
CA CYS A 342 -22.12 3.60 27.61
C CYS A 342 -23.38 3.39 26.76
N THR A 343 -23.23 2.78 25.59
CA THR A 343 -24.37 2.39 24.76
C THR A 343 -24.81 1.02 25.24
N ASP A 344 -25.98 0.92 25.89
CA ASP A 344 -26.62 -0.38 26.08
C ASP A 344 -27.75 -0.54 25.08
N LEU A 345 -27.89 -1.74 24.56
CA LEU A 345 -28.76 -2.10 23.46
C LEU A 345 -29.89 -2.97 24.02
N PRO A 346 -31.16 -2.75 23.62
CA PRO A 346 -32.25 -3.64 24.00
C PRO A 346 -31.94 -5.08 23.56
N LEU A 347 -32.19 -6.07 24.43
CA LEU A 347 -31.97 -7.50 24.11
C LEU A 347 -32.76 -7.92 22.86
N ARG A 348 -34.02 -7.47 22.72
CA ARG A 348 -34.83 -7.68 21.50
C ARG A 348 -34.17 -7.20 20.21
N TRP A 349 -33.42 -6.10 20.29
CA TRP A 349 -32.68 -5.56 19.14
C TRP A 349 -31.44 -6.41 18.86
N VAL A 350 -30.72 -6.83 19.90
CA VAL A 350 -29.57 -7.73 19.78
C VAL A 350 -29.98 -9.07 19.15
N GLU A 351 -31.13 -9.62 19.54
CA GLU A 351 -31.68 -10.85 18.96
C GLU A 351 -32.13 -10.65 17.50
N ALA A 352 -32.78 -9.55 17.17
CA ALA A 352 -33.14 -9.22 15.79
C ALA A 352 -31.90 -9.06 14.91
N CYS A 353 -30.88 -8.34 15.39
CA CYS A 353 -29.60 -8.19 14.70
C CYS A 353 -28.86 -9.52 14.58
N ARG A 354 -28.90 -10.38 15.60
CA ARG A 354 -28.32 -11.73 15.53
C ARG A 354 -29.01 -12.57 14.46
N ARG A 355 -30.34 -12.55 14.38
CA ARG A 355 -31.13 -13.25 13.35
C ARG A 355 -30.80 -12.73 11.95
N TRP A 356 -30.80 -11.40 11.77
CA TRP A 356 -30.43 -10.77 10.50
C TRP A 356 -28.99 -11.07 10.10
N TYR A 357 -28.04 -10.98 11.04
CA TYR A 357 -26.63 -11.27 10.76
C TYR A 357 -26.41 -12.74 10.40
N ALA A 358 -27.15 -13.66 11.03
CA ALA A 358 -27.12 -15.08 10.70
C ALA A 358 -27.72 -15.36 9.31
N SER A 359 -28.74 -14.62 8.89
CA SER A 359 -29.37 -14.79 7.57
C SER A 359 -28.58 -14.15 6.41
N HIS A 360 -27.48 -13.47 6.71
CA HIS A 360 -26.64 -12.79 5.71
C HIS A 360 -25.18 -13.28 5.78
N ALA A 361 -24.50 -13.22 4.65
CA ALA A 361 -23.08 -13.55 4.53
C ALA A 361 -22.30 -12.32 4.06
N THR A 362 -21.12 -12.10 4.63
CA THR A 362 -20.17 -11.10 4.11
C THR A 362 -19.59 -11.58 2.78
N ARG A 363 -19.04 -10.67 1.97
CA ARG A 363 -18.34 -11.01 0.73
C ARG A 363 -17.35 -12.16 0.91
N GLU A 364 -16.52 -12.10 1.95
CA GLU A 364 -15.49 -13.12 2.22
C GLU A 364 -16.13 -14.48 2.53
N THR A 365 -17.23 -14.49 3.31
CA THR A 365 -17.99 -15.72 3.59
C THR A 365 -18.64 -16.27 2.32
N VAL A 366 -19.23 -15.43 1.48
CA VAL A 366 -19.83 -15.86 0.19
C VAL A 366 -18.78 -16.49 -0.71
N MET A 367 -17.61 -15.85 -0.87
CA MET A 367 -16.52 -16.37 -1.70
C MET A 367 -16.04 -17.74 -1.20
N LYS A 368 -15.95 -17.91 0.13
CA LYS A 368 -15.57 -19.18 0.75
C LYS A 368 -16.65 -20.27 0.57
N GLU A 369 -17.91 -19.96 0.85
CA GLU A 369 -19.02 -20.92 0.75
C GLU A 369 -19.27 -21.36 -0.70
N LEU A 370 -19.12 -20.45 -1.66
CA LEU A 370 -19.34 -20.74 -3.08
C LEU A 370 -18.08 -21.24 -3.81
N HIS A 371 -16.92 -21.26 -3.16
CA HIS A 371 -15.63 -21.63 -3.76
C HIS A 371 -15.31 -20.82 -5.03
N ILE A 372 -15.44 -19.50 -4.95
CA ILE A 372 -15.18 -18.57 -6.06
C ILE A 372 -14.18 -17.49 -5.68
N ASP A 373 -13.49 -16.95 -6.68
CA ASP A 373 -12.59 -15.83 -6.47
C ASP A 373 -13.31 -14.48 -6.50
N ARG A 374 -12.54 -13.41 -6.24
CA ARG A 374 -13.04 -12.04 -6.18
C ARG A 374 -13.57 -11.54 -7.52
N SER A 375 -12.99 -12.00 -8.63
CA SER A 375 -13.37 -11.58 -9.97
C SER A 375 -14.75 -12.13 -10.31
N VAL A 376 -14.98 -13.41 -10.04
CA VAL A 376 -16.26 -14.10 -10.23
C VAL A 376 -17.34 -13.52 -9.32
N PHE A 377 -17.04 -13.25 -8.04
CA PHE A 377 -17.97 -12.56 -7.15
C PHE A 377 -18.41 -11.21 -7.72
N SER A 378 -17.48 -10.44 -8.29
CA SER A 378 -17.79 -9.14 -8.88
C SER A 378 -18.66 -9.26 -10.15
N VAL A 379 -18.47 -10.31 -10.94
CA VAL A 379 -19.34 -10.59 -12.11
C VAL A 379 -20.75 -10.96 -11.66
N LEU A 380 -20.89 -11.82 -10.65
CA LEU A 380 -22.20 -12.22 -10.11
C LEU A 380 -23.01 -11.03 -9.60
N VAL A 381 -22.39 -10.12 -8.85
CA VAL A 381 -23.04 -8.87 -8.40
C VAL A 381 -23.48 -8.02 -9.59
N ARG A 382 -22.61 -7.80 -10.59
CA ARG A 382 -22.94 -6.98 -11.76
C ARG A 382 -24.00 -7.61 -12.67
N ALA A 383 -24.05 -8.93 -12.71
CA ALA A 383 -25.07 -9.68 -13.42
C ALA A 383 -26.44 -9.63 -12.72
N GLY A 384 -26.54 -9.02 -11.54
CA GLY A 384 -27.76 -8.96 -10.76
C GLY A 384 -28.10 -10.27 -10.05
N MET A 385 -27.15 -11.21 -9.95
CA MET A 385 -27.36 -12.50 -9.28
C MET A 385 -27.34 -12.37 -7.75
N PHE A 386 -26.76 -11.29 -7.23
CA PHE A 386 -26.81 -10.92 -5.82
C PHE A 386 -27.33 -9.50 -5.66
N CYS A 387 -28.26 -9.32 -4.72
CA CYS A 387 -28.57 -8.01 -4.15
C CYS A 387 -27.76 -7.85 -2.86
N SER A 388 -26.80 -6.93 -2.83
CA SER A 388 -26.03 -6.67 -1.63
C SER A 388 -26.67 -5.58 -0.78
N VAL A 389 -26.91 -5.86 0.49
CA VAL A 389 -27.29 -4.85 1.49
C VAL A 389 -26.02 -4.18 2.00
N GLU A 390 -25.96 -2.85 1.90
CA GLU A 390 -24.82 -2.07 2.39
C GLU A 390 -25.06 -1.59 3.83
N VAL A 391 -24.14 -1.93 4.73
CA VAL A 391 -24.14 -1.45 6.12
C VAL A 391 -22.79 -0.78 6.40
N GLY A 392 -22.74 0.54 6.20
CA GLY A 392 -21.50 1.29 6.25
C GLY A 392 -20.52 0.81 5.17
N ALA A 393 -19.34 0.33 5.57
CA ALA A 393 -18.34 -0.22 4.64
C ALA A 393 -18.53 -1.71 4.34
N TYR A 394 -19.51 -2.37 4.97
CA TYR A 394 -19.73 -3.81 4.83
C TYR A 394 -20.84 -4.07 3.82
N ARG A 395 -20.62 -5.08 2.96
CA ARG A 395 -21.62 -5.58 2.01
C ARG A 395 -22.03 -6.98 2.41
N PHE A 396 -23.34 -7.16 2.55
CA PHE A 396 -23.97 -8.40 2.95
C PHE A 396 -24.81 -8.95 1.82
N VAL A 397 -24.77 -10.26 1.61
CA VAL A 397 -25.66 -10.96 0.66
C VAL A 397 -26.55 -11.89 1.48
N SER A 398 -27.85 -11.88 1.20
CA SER A 398 -28.79 -12.81 1.86
C SER A 398 -28.41 -14.25 1.53
N ARG A 399 -28.36 -15.11 2.56
CA ARG A 399 -28.08 -16.54 2.38
C ARG A 399 -29.14 -17.24 1.54
N ASN A 400 -30.38 -16.76 1.56
CA ASN A 400 -31.45 -17.28 0.70
C ASN A 400 -31.11 -17.09 -0.78
N LEU A 401 -30.58 -15.93 -1.16
CA LEU A 401 -30.14 -15.68 -2.54
C LEU A 401 -28.98 -16.59 -2.96
N LEU A 402 -28.09 -16.95 -2.02
CA LEU A 402 -27.02 -17.91 -2.30
C LEU A 402 -27.59 -19.31 -2.55
N ALA A 403 -28.53 -19.74 -1.69
CA ALA A 403 -29.21 -21.02 -1.83
C ALA A 403 -30.00 -21.10 -3.14
N ASP A 404 -30.75 -20.04 -3.48
CA ASP A 404 -31.52 -19.94 -4.72
C ASP A 404 -30.60 -20.01 -5.95
N LEU A 405 -29.48 -19.29 -5.94
CA LEU A 405 -28.49 -19.35 -7.01
C LEU A 405 -27.96 -20.77 -7.20
N CYS A 406 -27.54 -21.42 -6.11
CA CYS A 406 -27.06 -22.80 -6.14
C CYS A 406 -28.14 -23.79 -6.55
N GLN A 407 -29.41 -23.54 -6.22
CA GLN A 407 -30.54 -24.39 -6.64
C GLN A 407 -30.80 -24.22 -8.13
N ARG A 408 -30.96 -22.99 -8.62
CA ARG A 408 -31.16 -22.70 -10.05
C ARG A 408 -30.06 -23.31 -10.92
N MET A 409 -28.80 -23.16 -10.50
CA MET A 409 -27.67 -23.76 -11.19
C MET A 409 -27.75 -25.30 -11.23
N ARG A 410 -28.23 -25.94 -10.16
CA ARG A 410 -28.45 -27.39 -10.14
C ARG A 410 -29.56 -27.80 -11.08
N ASP A 411 -30.68 -27.09 -11.07
CA ASP A 411 -31.88 -27.41 -11.85
C ASP A 411 -31.62 -27.30 -13.36
N MET A 412 -30.84 -26.31 -13.79
CA MET A 412 -30.49 -26.12 -15.20
C MET A 412 -29.30 -26.98 -15.68
N SER A 413 -28.60 -27.65 -14.76
CA SER A 413 -27.39 -28.39 -15.08
C SER A 413 -27.67 -29.83 -15.50
N ARG A 414 -26.86 -30.32 -16.44
CA ARG A 414 -26.82 -31.72 -16.84
C ARG A 414 -25.74 -32.46 -16.04
N PRO A 415 -25.85 -33.79 -15.86
CA PRO A 415 -24.76 -34.57 -15.26
C PRO A 415 -23.48 -34.44 -16.10
N TYR A 416 -22.34 -34.40 -15.43
CA TYR A 416 -21.03 -34.37 -16.10
C TYR A 416 -20.85 -35.64 -16.97
N PRO A 417 -20.56 -35.51 -18.27
CA PRO A 417 -20.44 -36.65 -19.16
C PRO A 417 -19.22 -37.50 -18.81
N ALA A 418 -19.35 -38.83 -18.91
CA ALA A 418 -18.27 -39.77 -18.63
C ALA A 418 -17.21 -39.83 -19.75
N THR A 419 -17.58 -39.45 -20.98
CA THR A 419 -16.70 -39.42 -22.16
C THR A 419 -16.01 -38.07 -22.30
N ALA A 420 -14.76 -38.05 -22.78
CA ALA A 420 -13.83 -36.92 -22.79
C ALA A 420 -14.25 -35.71 -23.66
N THR A 421 -15.32 -35.02 -23.28
CA THR A 421 -15.65 -33.70 -23.81
C THR A 421 -14.75 -32.66 -23.15
N ARG A 422 -14.15 -31.76 -23.92
CA ARG A 422 -13.36 -30.63 -23.39
C ARG A 422 -14.29 -29.65 -22.69
N LEU A 423 -14.44 -29.81 -21.38
CA LEU A 423 -15.28 -28.96 -20.52
C LEU A 423 -14.43 -27.94 -19.76
N TYR A 424 -14.96 -26.72 -19.66
CA TYR A 424 -14.28 -25.57 -19.05
C TYR A 424 -15.05 -25.06 -17.84
N PRO A 425 -14.37 -24.67 -16.74
CA PRO A 425 -15.04 -24.20 -15.54
C PRO A 425 -15.79 -22.88 -15.82
N LEU A 426 -17.11 -22.88 -15.62
CA LEU A 426 -17.94 -21.70 -15.82
C LEU A 426 -17.50 -20.58 -14.88
N PHE A 427 -17.36 -20.88 -13.59
CA PHE A 427 -16.98 -19.92 -12.55
C PHE A 427 -15.47 -19.86 -12.29
N GLY A 428 -14.66 -20.10 -13.32
CA GLY A 428 -13.19 -20.10 -13.22
C GLY A 428 -12.54 -19.21 -14.26
N SER A 429 -11.59 -19.77 -15.01
CA SER A 429 -10.87 -19.05 -16.06
C SER A 429 -11.81 -18.43 -17.09
N LEU A 430 -12.96 -19.04 -17.40
CA LEU A 430 -13.87 -18.51 -18.42
C LEU A 430 -14.42 -17.11 -18.07
N LEU A 431 -14.90 -16.90 -16.84
CA LEU A 431 -15.35 -15.58 -16.37
C LEU A 431 -14.19 -14.65 -15.98
N SER A 432 -13.01 -15.21 -15.72
CA SER A 432 -11.78 -14.48 -15.34
C SER A 432 -10.90 -14.05 -16.53
N MET A 433 -11.06 -14.68 -17.70
CA MET A 433 -10.30 -14.40 -18.93
C MET A 433 -10.74 -13.10 -19.62
N ALA A 434 -11.88 -12.54 -19.24
CA ALA A 434 -12.24 -11.19 -19.61
C ALA A 434 -11.45 -10.24 -18.70
N GLY A 435 -10.53 -9.45 -19.29
CA GLY A 435 -9.74 -8.44 -18.60
C GLY A 435 -10.61 -7.38 -17.90
N SER A 436 -10.07 -6.18 -17.68
CA SER A 436 -10.66 -5.14 -16.80
C SER A 436 -12.06 -4.60 -17.14
N ARG A 437 -12.85 -5.25 -18.01
CA ARG A 437 -14.21 -4.84 -18.41
C ARG A 437 -15.18 -6.03 -18.34
N SER A 438 -16.21 -5.88 -17.51
CA SER A 438 -17.06 -6.94 -16.98
C SER A 438 -18.29 -7.32 -17.81
N THR A 439 -18.51 -6.67 -18.95
CA THR A 439 -19.75 -6.79 -19.75
C THR A 439 -19.85 -8.16 -20.41
N ILE A 440 -18.76 -8.66 -21.01
CA ILE A 440 -18.73 -9.98 -21.67
C ILE A 440 -19.00 -11.11 -20.67
N SER A 441 -18.33 -11.11 -19.51
CA SER A 441 -18.55 -12.13 -18.47
C SER A 441 -19.97 -12.06 -17.90
N THR A 442 -20.55 -10.86 -17.79
CA THR A 442 -21.94 -10.68 -17.35
C THR A 442 -22.92 -11.25 -18.37
N GLU A 443 -22.70 -10.96 -19.65
CA GLU A 443 -23.54 -11.45 -20.74
C GLU A 443 -23.46 -12.97 -20.87
N LEU A 444 -22.24 -13.54 -20.84
CA LEU A 444 -22.04 -14.98 -20.89
C LEU A 444 -22.75 -15.69 -19.72
N LEU A 445 -22.69 -15.10 -18.52
CA LEU A 445 -23.39 -15.65 -17.37
C LEU A 445 -24.92 -15.60 -17.55
N LYS A 446 -25.47 -14.49 -18.06
CA LYS A 446 -26.91 -14.39 -18.39
C LYS A 446 -27.32 -15.40 -19.47
N GLU A 447 -26.50 -15.59 -20.51
CA GLU A 447 -26.73 -16.59 -21.56
C GLU A 447 -26.70 -18.00 -21.01
N ALA A 448 -25.81 -18.29 -20.06
CA ALA A 448 -25.79 -19.57 -19.34
C ALA A 448 -27.12 -19.79 -18.61
N PHE A 449 -27.54 -18.84 -17.76
CA PHE A 449 -28.80 -18.91 -17.00
C PHE A 449 -30.05 -18.99 -17.89
N ALA A 450 -29.98 -18.45 -19.12
CA ALA A 450 -31.04 -18.56 -20.12
C ALA A 450 -31.01 -19.90 -20.91
N GLY A 451 -30.06 -20.79 -20.61
CA GLY A 451 -29.95 -22.10 -21.26
C GLY A 451 -29.44 -22.06 -22.71
N LYS A 452 -28.79 -20.97 -23.13
CA LYS A 452 -28.30 -20.84 -24.53
C LYS A 452 -27.18 -21.82 -24.89
N PHE A 453 -26.53 -22.40 -23.90
CA PHE A 453 -25.55 -23.49 -24.03
C PHE A 453 -25.63 -24.39 -22.80
N PRO A 454 -25.25 -25.68 -22.93
CA PRO A 454 -25.40 -26.63 -21.84
C PRO A 454 -24.40 -26.34 -20.71
N VAL A 455 -24.91 -26.41 -19.48
CA VAL A 455 -24.11 -26.36 -18.25
C VAL A 455 -24.06 -27.76 -17.64
N TYR A 456 -22.88 -28.23 -17.30
CA TYR A 456 -22.63 -29.55 -16.74
C TYR A 456 -22.19 -29.44 -15.29
N ARG A 457 -22.69 -30.32 -14.43
CA ARG A 457 -22.35 -30.36 -13.01
C ARG A 457 -21.56 -31.62 -12.66
N ARG A 458 -20.35 -31.41 -12.12
CA ARG A 458 -19.50 -32.48 -11.59
C ARG A 458 -19.90 -32.84 -10.16
N THR A 459 -20.21 -34.10 -9.92
CA THR A 459 -20.47 -34.62 -8.58
C THR A 459 -19.19 -34.63 -7.74
N GLY A 460 -19.28 -34.21 -6.47
CA GLY A 460 -18.15 -34.15 -5.54
C GLY A 460 -17.36 -32.82 -5.53
N ALA A 461 -17.57 -31.92 -6.50
CA ALA A 461 -16.97 -30.58 -6.46
C ALA A 461 -17.85 -29.61 -5.62
N PRO A 462 -17.26 -28.71 -4.82
CA PRO A 462 -18.02 -27.86 -3.90
C PRO A 462 -18.50 -26.55 -4.57
N GLY A 463 -19.64 -26.03 -4.10
CA GLY A 463 -20.14 -24.70 -4.47
C GLY A 463 -20.33 -24.50 -5.98
N LEU A 464 -19.96 -23.32 -6.47
CA LEU A 464 -20.04 -22.97 -7.89
C LEU A 464 -18.87 -23.52 -8.72
N SER A 465 -17.82 -24.03 -8.08
CA SER A 465 -16.70 -24.67 -8.80
C SER A 465 -17.10 -26.00 -9.48
N ALA A 466 -18.29 -26.52 -9.17
CA ALA A 466 -18.83 -27.75 -9.75
C ALA A 466 -19.39 -27.61 -11.17
N PHE A 467 -19.55 -26.38 -11.68
CA PHE A 467 -20.24 -26.13 -12.95
C PHE A 467 -19.28 -25.84 -14.10
N PHE A 468 -19.50 -26.53 -15.22
CA PHE A 468 -18.68 -26.50 -16.41
C PHE A 468 -19.54 -26.25 -17.66
N VAL A 469 -18.91 -25.77 -18.71
CA VAL A 469 -19.52 -25.55 -20.03
C VAL A 469 -18.63 -26.13 -21.12
N ASP A 470 -19.20 -26.39 -22.29
CA ASP A 470 -18.46 -26.94 -23.42
C ASP A 470 -17.76 -25.86 -24.27
N GLU A 471 -17.20 -26.30 -25.41
CA GLU A 471 -16.50 -25.44 -26.35
C GLU A 471 -17.40 -24.41 -27.04
N ILE A 472 -18.73 -24.63 -27.09
CA ILE A 472 -19.68 -23.68 -27.67
C ILE A 472 -19.69 -22.39 -26.84
N ALA A 473 -19.70 -22.53 -25.52
CA ALA A 473 -19.63 -21.38 -24.60
C ALA A 473 -18.29 -20.63 -24.72
N LEU A 474 -17.19 -21.37 -24.92
CA LEU A 474 -15.87 -20.76 -25.12
C LEU A 474 -15.80 -19.98 -26.43
N GLU A 475 -16.34 -20.53 -27.52
CA GLU A 475 -16.37 -19.86 -28.81
C GLU A 475 -17.30 -18.64 -28.80
N ARG A 476 -18.42 -18.72 -28.07
CA ARG A 476 -19.29 -17.58 -27.81
C ARG A 476 -18.56 -16.45 -27.07
N ALA A 477 -17.79 -16.78 -26.03
CA ALA A 477 -16.98 -15.81 -25.30
C ALA A 477 -15.91 -15.15 -26.21
N ARG A 478 -15.27 -15.92 -27.10
CA ARG A 478 -14.32 -15.38 -28.10
C ARG A 478 -15.00 -14.46 -29.10
N LYS A 479 -16.19 -14.81 -29.59
CA LYS A 479 -16.99 -13.96 -30.50
C LYS A 479 -17.36 -12.63 -29.84
N LEU A 480 -17.88 -12.66 -28.62
CA LEU A 480 -18.21 -11.44 -27.86
C LEU A 480 -16.98 -10.54 -27.64
N LYS A 481 -15.80 -11.15 -27.39
CA LYS A 481 -14.54 -10.39 -27.27
C LYS A 481 -14.11 -9.72 -28.57
N ARG A 482 -14.28 -10.38 -29.72
CA ARG A 482 -13.99 -9.80 -31.04
C ARG A 482 -14.92 -8.63 -31.34
N PHE A 483 -16.22 -8.78 -31.06
CA PHE A 483 -17.21 -7.72 -31.25
C PHE A 483 -16.93 -6.50 -30.35
N ASP A 484 -16.65 -6.71 -29.07
CA ASP A 484 -16.31 -5.63 -28.14
C ASP A 484 -14.99 -4.94 -28.48
N ALA A 485 -14.02 -5.66 -29.06
CA ALA A 485 -12.79 -5.05 -29.59
C ALA A 485 -13.06 -4.19 -30.84
N ALA A 486 -13.91 -4.66 -31.77
CA ALA A 486 -14.29 -3.93 -32.97
C ALA A 486 -15.10 -2.67 -32.66
N TRP A 487 -16.11 -2.79 -31.79
CA TRP A 487 -16.92 -1.66 -31.32
C TRP A 487 -16.06 -0.56 -30.66
N ARG A 488 -15.03 -0.97 -29.91
CA ARG A 488 -14.12 -0.02 -29.28
C ARG A 488 -13.24 0.72 -30.27
N ARG A 489 -12.66 0.04 -31.27
CA ARG A 489 -11.90 0.72 -32.34
C ARG A 489 -12.76 1.79 -32.99
N HIS A 490 -14.00 1.44 -33.33
CA HIS A 490 -14.97 2.36 -33.91
C HIS A 490 -15.37 3.54 -32.99
N GLN A 491 -15.37 3.37 -31.65
CA GLN A 491 -15.57 4.48 -30.72
C GLN A 491 -14.32 5.35 -30.51
N THR A 492 -13.12 4.78 -30.62
CA THR A 492 -11.86 5.52 -30.46
C THR A 492 -11.47 6.31 -31.72
N GLU A 493 -11.96 5.89 -32.88
CA GLU A 493 -11.78 6.56 -34.18
C GLU A 493 -12.83 7.67 -34.44
N ARG A 494 -13.86 7.79 -33.59
CA ARG A 494 -14.93 8.80 -33.73
C ARG A 494 -14.73 10.18 -33.06
N PRO A 495 -13.67 10.52 -32.30
CA PRO A 495 -13.51 11.91 -31.82
C PRO A 495 -13.00 12.92 -32.87
N SER A 496 -12.55 12.51 -34.06
CA SER A 496 -11.84 13.41 -35.00
C SER A 496 -12.60 13.76 -36.29
N GLN A 497 -13.91 13.48 -36.39
CA GLN A 497 -14.71 13.83 -37.58
C GLN A 497 -15.77 14.92 -37.35
N PHE A 498 -15.85 15.51 -36.15
CA PHE A 498 -16.75 16.64 -35.89
C PHE A 498 -16.04 18.01 -35.80
N GLU A 499 -14.70 18.07 -35.82
CA GLU A 499 -13.95 19.35 -35.81
C GLU A 499 -13.55 19.87 -37.21
N LEU A 500 -13.83 19.13 -38.29
CA LEU A 500 -13.53 19.54 -39.68
C LEU A 500 -14.78 19.97 -40.49
N ALA A 501 -15.92 20.18 -39.84
CA ALA A 501 -17.15 20.69 -40.48
C ALA A 501 -17.56 22.09 -39.97
N LEU A 502 -16.69 22.76 -39.20
CA LEU A 502 -16.92 24.11 -38.66
C LEU A 502 -15.71 25.06 -38.83
N GLN A 503 -14.87 24.80 -39.84
CA GLN A 503 -13.99 25.79 -40.47
C GLN A 503 -14.35 25.82 -41.95
#